data_AF-A0A7J3XF82-F1
#
_entry.id   AF-A0A7J3XF82-F1
#
_cell.length_a   1.000
_cell.length_b   1.000
_cell.length_c   1.000
_cell.angle_alpha   90.00
_cell.angle_beta   90.00
_cell.angle_gamma   90.00
#
_symmetry.space_group_name_H-M   'P 1'
#
loop_
_entity.id
_entity.type
_entity.pdbx_description
1 polymer ?
#
loop_
_entity_poly.entity_id
_entity_poly.type
_entity_poly.pdbx_seq_one_letter_code
_entity_poly.pdbx_strand_id
1 'polypeptide(L)'
;MSFKRGAYKYKVFPEEITIENFKSIRSLTLKLKPGVNVLVGPNCAGKTNILEAIHFLTRALSRSELSKVPYAPHLPLYWGPEELFYERRVENPIGFEVLLRVTRRLDEEYAKHYVRFSV
;
A
#
# COMPACT_ATOMS: atom_id res chain seq x y z
N MET A 1 -23.92 -16.31 -9.03
CA MET A 1 -23.22 -15.57 -10.11
C MET A 1 -21.73 -15.87 -10.00
N SER A 2 -21.23 -16.82 -10.77
CA SER A 2 -19.86 -17.35 -10.65
C SER A 2 -18.87 -16.39 -11.31
N PHE A 3 -17.99 -15.76 -10.53
CA PHE A 3 -16.81 -15.08 -11.06
C PHE A 3 -15.95 -16.12 -11.78
N LYS A 4 -16.06 -16.22 -13.11
CA LYS A 4 -15.08 -16.98 -13.91
C LYS A 4 -13.75 -16.24 -13.79
N ARG A 5 -12.77 -16.83 -13.09
CA ARG A 5 -11.38 -16.36 -13.06
C ARG A 5 -10.79 -16.47 -14.47
N GLY A 6 -11.04 -15.47 -15.31
CA GLY A 6 -10.27 -15.26 -16.53
C GLY A 6 -8.82 -15.06 -16.12
N ALA A 7 -7.90 -15.86 -16.66
CA ALA A 7 -6.49 -15.68 -16.38
C ALA A 7 -6.06 -14.28 -16.84
N TYR A 8 -5.75 -13.39 -15.89
CA TYR A 8 -5.29 -12.04 -16.20
C TYR A 8 -4.07 -12.11 -17.14
N LYS A 9 -4.14 -11.40 -18.28
CA LYS A 9 -3.08 -11.37 -19.33
C LYS A 9 -1.74 -10.85 -18.80
N TYR A 10 -1.79 -10.09 -17.71
CA TYR A 10 -0.65 -9.48 -17.03
C TYR A 10 -0.63 -9.90 -15.56
N LYS A 11 0.58 -10.10 -15.03
CA LYS A 11 0.83 -10.20 -13.59
C LYS A 11 1.48 -8.90 -13.14
N VAL A 12 1.03 -8.34 -12.03
CA VAL A 12 1.58 -7.11 -11.45
C VAL A 12 2.12 -7.45 -10.06
N PHE A 13 3.35 -7.05 -9.78
CA PHE A 13 4.01 -7.27 -8.49
C PHE A 13 4.65 -5.98 -8.00
N PRO A 14 4.44 -5.57 -6.74
CA PRO A 14 5.26 -4.50 -6.17
C PRO A 14 6.70 -5.00 -5.98
N GLU A 15 7.66 -4.25 -6.51
CA GLU A 15 9.10 -4.45 -6.28
C GLU A 15 9.59 -3.57 -5.13
N GLU A 16 9.04 -2.37 -4.99
CA GLU A 16 9.41 -1.42 -3.94
C GLU A 16 8.18 -0.63 -3.48
N ILE A 17 8.08 -0.39 -2.18
CA ILE A 17 7.07 0.48 -1.58
C ILE A 17 7.76 1.45 -0.62
N THR A 18 7.66 2.74 -0.88
CA THR A 18 8.05 3.79 0.09
C THR A 18 6.80 4.33 0.78
N ILE A 19 6.88 4.44 2.11
CA ILE A 19 5.83 4.94 3.00
C ILE A 19 6.39 6.14 3.75
N GLU A 20 5.68 7.27 3.73
CA GLU A 20 6.06 8.49 4.42
C GLU A 20 4.91 9.00 5.30
N ASN A 21 5.26 9.49 6.49
CA ASN A 21 4.37 10.14 7.44
C ASN A 21 3.14 9.33 7.88
N PHE A 22 3.27 8.00 8.01
CA PHE A 22 2.15 7.11 8.38
C PHE A 22 2.33 6.50 9.77
N LYS A 23 1.47 6.82 10.74
CA LYS A 23 1.52 6.32 12.13
C LYS A 23 2.90 6.45 12.75
N SER A 24 3.55 5.34 13.13
CA SER A 24 4.92 5.36 13.68
C SER A 24 6.02 5.44 12.61
N ILE A 25 5.68 5.55 11.33
CA ILE A 25 6.60 5.51 10.20
C ILE A 25 6.81 6.93 9.69
N ARG A 26 7.99 7.51 9.94
CA ARG A 26 8.38 8.78 9.33
C ARG A 26 8.72 8.61 7.84
N SER A 27 9.60 7.67 7.53
CA SER A 27 9.97 7.28 6.16
C SER A 27 10.50 5.84 6.18
N LEU A 28 10.03 5.01 5.26
CA LEU A 28 10.44 3.62 5.13
C LEU A 28 10.31 3.15 3.69
N THR A 29 11.37 2.57 3.13
CA THR A 29 11.37 1.91 1.82
C THR A 29 11.52 0.40 1.98
N LEU A 30 10.56 -0.34 1.44
CA LEU A 30 10.49 -1.80 1.47
C LEU A 30 10.78 -2.37 0.09
N LYS A 31 11.83 -3.20 -0.02
CA LYS A 31 12.12 -3.98 -1.22
C LYS A 31 11.45 -5.34 -1.14
N LEU A 32 10.57 -5.63 -2.09
CA LEU A 32 9.73 -6.83 -2.12
C LEU A 32 10.19 -7.76 -3.24
N LYS A 33 10.09 -9.07 -2.97
CA LYS A 33 10.35 -10.12 -3.96
C LYS A 33 9.06 -10.89 -4.26
N PRO A 34 8.92 -11.48 -5.47
CA PRO A 34 7.85 -12.44 -5.74
C PRO A 34 7.83 -13.56 -4.71
N GLY A 35 6.63 -14.01 -4.35
CA GLY A 35 6.43 -15.04 -3.34
C GLY A 35 6.10 -14.45 -1.97
N VAL A 36 6.65 -15.05 -0.91
CA VAL A 36 6.37 -14.68 0.48
C VAL A 36 7.45 -13.73 0.98
N ASN A 37 7.05 -12.54 1.45
CA ASN A 37 7.92 -11.60 2.15
C ASN A 37 7.61 -11.68 3.64
N VAL A 38 8.63 -11.83 4.48
CA VAL A 38 8.47 -11.97 5.94
C VAL A 38 9.00 -10.72 6.64
N LEU A 39 8.14 -10.05 7.42
CA LEU A 39 8.54 -8.92 8.25
C LEU A 39 8.95 -9.43 9.64
N VAL A 40 10.21 -9.24 10.01
CA VAL A 40 10.79 -9.71 11.28
C VAL A 40 11.28 -8.52 12.10
N GLY A 41 11.09 -8.59 13.42
CA GLY A 41 11.52 -7.55 14.36
C GLY A 41 10.82 -7.67 15.71
N PRO A 42 11.25 -6.92 16.74
CA PRO A 42 10.64 -6.96 18.06
C PRO A 42 9.18 -6.49 18.06
N ASN A 43 8.45 -6.79 19.13
CA ASN A 43 7.12 -6.21 19.34
C ASN A 43 7.21 -4.69 19.35
N CYS A 44 6.14 -4.02 18.89
CA CYS A 44 6.07 -2.57 18.76
C CYS A 44 7.09 -1.92 17.79
N ALA A 45 7.82 -2.69 16.98
CA ALA A 45 8.74 -2.17 15.96
C ALA A 45 8.05 -1.52 14.74
N GLY A 46 6.72 -1.36 14.74
CA GLY A 46 5.97 -0.82 13.60
C GLY A 46 5.61 -1.81 12.49
N LYS A 47 5.83 -3.13 12.68
CA LYS A 47 5.47 -4.15 11.68
C LYS A 47 3.98 -4.14 11.30
N THR A 48 3.10 -3.96 12.28
CA THR A 48 1.65 -3.82 12.03
C THR A 48 1.36 -2.55 11.24
N ASN A 49 2.00 -1.43 11.58
CA ASN A 49 1.82 -0.16 10.86
C ASN A 49 2.23 -0.27 9.38
N ILE A 50 3.24 -1.07 9.06
CA ILE A 50 3.62 -1.37 7.66
C ILE A 50 2.47 -2.06 6.92
N LEU A 51 1.90 -3.11 7.51
CA LEU A 51 0.79 -3.85 6.90
C LEU A 51 -0.46 -2.97 6.77
N GLU A 52 -0.73 -2.13 7.77
CA GLU A 52 -1.82 -1.17 7.73
C GLU A 52 -1.62 -0.08 6.68
N ALA A 53 -0.39 0.39 6.47
CA ALA A 53 -0.06 1.35 5.42
C ALA A 53 -0.29 0.75 4.01
N ILE A 54 0.13 -0.49 3.80
CA ILE A 54 -0.12 -1.21 2.54
C ILE A 54 -1.63 -1.45 2.35
N HIS A 55 -2.34 -1.82 3.40
CA HIS A 55 -3.79 -1.99 3.34
C HIS A 55 -4.49 -0.66 3.00
N PHE A 56 -4.13 0.42 3.68
CA PHE A 56 -4.62 1.77 3.43
C PHE A 56 -4.43 2.16 1.96
N LEU A 57 -3.22 1.96 1.44
CA LEU A 57 -2.87 2.19 0.04
C LEU A 57 -3.82 1.45 -0.93
N THR A 58 -4.04 0.15 -0.71
CA THR A 58 -4.93 -0.63 -1.61
C THR A 58 -6.36 -0.09 -1.64
N ARG A 59 -6.82 0.50 -0.54
CA ARG A 59 -8.15 1.12 -0.45
C ARG A 59 -8.20 2.48 -1.09
N ALA A 60 -7.17 3.31 -0.88
CA ALA A 60 -7.05 4.63 -1.52
C ALA A 60 -7.03 4.51 -3.05
N LEU A 61 -6.46 3.43 -3.59
CA LEU A 61 -6.45 3.15 -5.04
C LEU A 61 -7.74 2.48 -5.54
N SER A 62 -8.64 2.01 -4.66
CA SER A 62 -9.85 1.31 -5.07
C SER A 62 -10.94 2.28 -5.53
N ARG A 63 -11.33 2.17 -6.80
CA ARG A 63 -12.39 3.00 -7.41
C ARG A 63 -13.73 2.96 -6.67
N SER A 64 -14.06 1.85 -6.00
CA SER A 64 -15.30 1.72 -5.21
C SER A 64 -15.26 2.44 -3.87
N GLU A 65 -14.06 2.79 -3.40
CA GLU A 65 -13.82 3.47 -2.12
C GLU A 65 -13.52 4.96 -2.33
N LEU A 66 -13.15 5.40 -3.54
CA LEU A 66 -12.93 6.81 -3.89
C LEU A 66 -14.15 7.73 -3.68
N SER A 67 -15.37 7.19 -3.77
CA SER A 67 -16.62 7.94 -3.55
C SER A 67 -17.05 7.98 -2.08
N LYS A 68 -16.35 7.28 -1.20
CA LYS A 68 -16.55 7.31 0.25
C LYS A 68 -15.50 8.25 0.83
N VAL A 69 -15.75 8.80 2.02
CA VAL A 69 -14.68 9.47 2.79
C VAL A 69 -13.51 8.47 2.84
N PRO A 70 -12.31 8.80 2.29
CA PRO A 70 -11.25 7.82 2.01
C PRO A 70 -10.74 7.05 3.24
N TYR A 71 -11.16 7.49 4.43
CA TYR A 71 -10.66 7.10 5.75
C TYR A 71 -11.71 6.34 6.59
N ALA A 72 -13.02 6.58 6.35
CA ALA A 72 -14.09 6.16 7.27
C ALA A 72 -14.36 4.63 7.34
N PRO A 73 -14.31 3.84 6.25
CA PRO A 73 -14.77 2.46 6.29
C PRO A 73 -13.76 1.44 6.85
N HIS A 74 -12.72 1.88 7.59
CA HIS A 74 -11.69 1.01 8.20
C HIS A 74 -10.90 1.62 9.37
N LEU A 75 -11.09 2.89 9.70
CA LEU A 75 -10.78 3.32 11.05
C LEU A 75 -11.61 2.43 11.98
N PRO A 76 -11.01 1.70 12.94
CA PRO A 76 -11.78 1.25 14.08
C PRO A 76 -12.56 2.46 14.58
N LEU A 77 -13.82 2.30 14.99
CA LEU A 77 -14.77 3.37 15.35
C LEU A 77 -14.26 4.40 16.41
N TYR A 78 -13.02 4.28 16.86
CA TYR A 78 -12.32 5.04 17.89
C TYR A 78 -10.99 5.70 17.43
N TRP A 79 -10.60 5.65 16.14
CA TRP A 79 -9.48 6.47 15.62
C TRP A 79 -9.99 7.70 14.86
N GLY A 80 -9.45 8.87 15.23
CA GLY A 80 -9.55 10.07 14.40
C GLY A 80 -8.62 9.99 13.19
N PRO A 81 -8.92 10.70 12.09
CA PRO A 81 -8.04 10.76 10.92
C PRO A 81 -6.60 11.19 11.25
N GLU A 82 -6.42 11.99 12.31
CA GLU A 82 -5.10 12.49 12.74
C GLU A 82 -4.17 11.36 13.20
N GLU A 83 -4.72 10.24 13.68
CA GLU A 83 -3.95 9.08 14.14
C GLU A 83 -3.21 8.36 13.01
N LEU A 84 -3.59 8.62 11.75
CA LEU A 84 -2.90 8.09 10.58
C LEU A 84 -1.60 8.84 10.29
N PHE A 85 -1.47 10.08 10.75
CA PHE A 85 -0.34 10.94 10.47
C PHE A 85 0.79 10.70 11.46
N TYR A 86 2.02 10.69 10.97
CA TYR A 86 3.19 10.61 11.82
C TYR A 86 3.22 11.78 12.81
N GLU A 87 3.35 11.45 14.10
CA GLU A 87 3.23 12.41 15.21
C GLU A 87 1.91 13.22 15.22
N ARG A 88 0.87 12.73 14.54
CA ARG A 88 -0.42 13.44 14.35
C ARG A 88 -0.29 14.81 13.67
N ARG A 89 0.79 15.03 12.92
CA ARG A 89 1.03 16.28 12.17
C ARG A 89 0.33 16.22 10.83
N VAL A 90 -0.90 16.71 10.78
CA VAL A 90 -1.74 16.73 9.56
C VAL A 90 -1.19 17.65 8.47
N GLU A 91 -0.25 18.52 8.80
CA GLU A 91 0.45 19.39 7.83
C GLU A 91 1.43 18.60 6.96
N ASN A 92 1.88 17.43 7.43
CA ASN A 92 2.75 16.55 6.66
C ASN A 92 1.89 15.54 5.89
N PRO A 93 1.86 15.60 4.55
CA PRO A 93 1.02 14.69 3.77
C PRO A 93 1.49 13.24 3.93
N ILE A 94 0.56 12.30 3.80
CA ILE A 94 0.89 10.87 3.79
C ILE A 94 1.40 10.55 2.39
N GLY A 95 2.64 10.07 2.31
CA GLY A 95 3.31 9.78 1.04
C GLY A 95 3.36 8.29 0.76
N PHE A 96 3.05 7.91 -0.49
CA PHE A 96 3.29 6.55 -0.97
C PHE A 96 3.98 6.56 -2.33
N GLU A 97 5.00 5.74 -2.45
CA GLU A 97 5.66 5.46 -3.71
C GLU A 97 5.62 3.96 -3.96
N VAL A 98 5.25 3.54 -5.16
CA VAL A 98 5.18 2.14 -5.52
C VAL A 98 5.86 1.90 -6.85
N LEU A 99 6.91 1.09 -6.81
CA LEU A 99 7.50 0.52 -8.01
C LEU A 99 6.83 -0.82 -8.30
N LEU A 100 6.16 -0.92 -9.45
CA LEU A 100 5.47 -2.11 -9.91
C LEU A 100 6.23 -2.75 -11.07
N ARG A 101 6.39 -4.07 -11.03
CA ARG A 101 6.76 -4.88 -12.18
C ARG A 101 5.51 -5.48 -12.80
N VAL A 102 5.32 -5.23 -14.10
CA VAL A 102 4.27 -5.82 -14.91
C VAL A 102 4.89 -6.86 -15.83
N THR A 103 4.41 -8.10 -15.77
CA THR A 103 4.86 -9.21 -16.62
C THR A 103 3.72 -9.69 -17.51
N ARG A 104 3.95 -9.79 -18.82
CA ARG A 104 3.00 -10.36 -19.77
C ARG A 104 3.23 -11.87 -19.89
N ARG A 105 2.14 -12.64 -19.88
CA ARG A 105 2.19 -14.12 -19.78
C ARG A 105 2.78 -14.86 -21.01
N LEU A 106 3.00 -14.18 -22.14
CA LEU A 106 3.35 -14.82 -23.43
C LEU A 106 4.84 -14.68 -23.81
N ASP A 107 5.57 -13.68 -23.30
CA ASP A 107 6.89 -13.32 -23.85
C ASP A 107 7.99 -13.14 -22.78
N GLU A 108 7.70 -13.38 -21.49
CA GLU A 108 8.59 -13.07 -20.33
C GLU A 108 9.17 -11.63 -20.28
N GLU A 109 8.83 -10.76 -21.24
CA GLU A 109 9.16 -9.34 -21.20
C GLU A 109 8.47 -8.67 -19.99
N TYR A 110 9.28 -7.95 -19.21
CA TYR A 110 8.84 -7.21 -18.04
C TYR A 110 8.91 -5.70 -18.29
N ALA A 111 7.82 -5.01 -18.03
CA ALA A 111 7.78 -3.55 -18.01
C ALA A 111 7.76 -3.07 -16.56
N LYS A 112 8.75 -2.27 -16.17
CA LYS A 112 8.76 -1.59 -14.88
C LYS A 112 7.92 -0.32 -14.97
N HIS A 113 6.92 -0.21 -14.11
CA HIS A 113 6.06 0.95 -13.99
C HIS A 113 6.26 1.57 -12.62
N TYR A 114 6.67 2.83 -12.61
CA TYR A 114 6.91 3.57 -11.39
C TYR A 114 5.76 4.56 -11.17
N VAL A 115 5.12 4.48 -10.00
CA VAL A 115 3.97 5.32 -9.66
C VAL A 115 4.25 5.97 -8.31
N ARG A 116 4.27 7.30 -8.28
CA ARG A 116 4.37 8.10 -7.06
C ARG A 116 3.11 8.94 -6.91
N PHE A 117 2.53 8.96 -5.71
CA PHE A 117 1.42 9.84 -5.38
C PHE A 117 1.47 10.20 -3.89
N SER A 118 0.92 11.36 -3.56
CA SER A 118 0.79 11.83 -2.18
C SER A 118 -0.69 12.04 -1.91
N VAL A 119 -1.16 11.65 -0.73
CA VAL A 119 -2.56 11.80 -0.29
C VAL A 119 -2.64 12.78 0.86
#